data_AF-A0A3R9JWK4-F1
#
_entry.id   AF-A0A3R9JWK4-F1
#
_cell.length_a   1.000
_cell.length_b   1.000
_cell.length_c   1.000
_cell.angle_alpha   90.00
_cell.angle_beta   90.00
_cell.angle_gamma   90.00
#
_symmetry.space_group_name_H-M   'P 1'
#
loop_
_entity.id
_entity.type
_entity.pdbx_description
1 polymer ?
#
loop_
_entity_poly.entity_id
_entity_poly.type
_entity_poly.pdbx_seq_one_letter_code
_entity_poly.pdbx_strand_id
1 'polypeptide(L)' 'MFSEQRRREEQALLAQDFALEKGIEQGLERGKIFTFLDLVHQHVLTSKFASEQLGMTAAEFDVPL' A
#
# COMPACT_ATOMS: atom_id res chain seq x y z
N MET A 1 -29.30 -28.32 4.82
CA MET A 1 -28.41 -27.66 5.82
C MET A 1 -26.93 -27.67 5.39
N PHE A 2 -26.40 -28.72 4.75
CA PHE A 2 -25.00 -28.76 4.28
C PHE A 2 -24.63 -27.78 3.16
N SER A 3 -25.54 -27.42 2.25
CA SER A 3 -25.27 -26.52 1.11
C SER A 3 -25.03 -25.06 1.51
N GLU A 4 -25.80 -24.56 2.48
CA GLU A 4 -25.65 -23.19 3.01
C GLU A 4 -24.31 -23.01 3.72
N GLN A 5 -23.91 -24.01 4.51
CA GLN A 5 -22.66 -24.00 5.25
C GLN A 5 -21.46 -24.00 4.31
N ARG A 6 -21.46 -24.88 3.30
CA ARG A 6 -20.41 -24.95 2.28
C ARG A 6 -20.24 -23.64 1.52
N ARG A 7 -21.34 -22.98 1.14
CA ARG A 7 -21.27 -21.68 0.48
C ARG A 7 -20.70 -20.59 1.39
N ARG A 8 -21.04 -20.60 2.69
CA ARG A 8 -20.47 -19.65 3.66
C ARG A 8 -18.98 -19.86 3.84
N GLU A 9 -18.52 -21.11 3.90
CA GLU A 9 -17.10 -21.45 3.97
C GLU A 9 -16.35 -20.97 2.71
N GLU A 10 -16.91 -21.22 1.53
CA GLU A 10 -16.35 -20.73 0.26
C GLU A 10 -16.32 -19.19 0.19
N GLN A 11 -17.37 -18.51 0.64
CA GLN A 11 -17.40 -17.05 0.71
C GLN A 11 -16.38 -16.48 1.71
N ALA A 12 -16.19 -17.12 2.86
CA ALA A 12 -15.21 -16.71 3.85
C ALA A 12 -13.78 -16.87 3.31
N LEU A 13 -13.51 -17.95 2.58
CA LEU A 13 -12.22 -18.17 1.92
C LEU A 13 -11.94 -17.09 0.87
N LEU A 14 -12.91 -16.80 0.00
CA LEU A 14 -12.78 -15.73 -1.00
C LEU A 14 -12.59 -14.34 -0.36
N ALA A 15 -13.30 -14.04 0.72
CA ALA A 15 -13.14 -12.79 1.45
C ALA A 15 -11.76 -12.67 2.11
N GLN A 16 -11.22 -13.79 2.62
CA GLN A 16 -9.88 -13.85 3.17
C GLN A 16 -8.82 -13.63 2.09
N ASP A 17 -8.93 -14.28 0.94
CA ASP A 17 -8.01 -14.12 -0.18
C ASP A 17 -8.00 -12.67 -0.69
N PHE A 18 -9.19 -12.08 -0.83
CA PHE A 18 -9.32 -10.68 -1.22
C PHE A 18 -8.72 -9.71 -0.19
N ALA A 19 -8.93 -9.96 1.11
CA ALA A 19 -8.35 -9.16 2.17
C ALA A 19 -6.81 -9.26 2.20
N LEU A 20 -6.27 -10.45 1.95
CA LEU A 20 -4.83 -10.67 1.85
C LEU A 20 -4.23 -9.95 0.64
N GLU A 21 -4.84 -10.09 -0.53
CA GLU A 21 -4.42 -9.41 -1.76
C GLU A 21 -4.40 -7.89 -1.57
N LYS A 22 -5.48 -7.32 -1.01
CA LYS A 22 -5.55 -5.89 -0.70
C LYS A 22 -4.55 -5.45 0.34
N GLY A 23 -4.28 -6.27 1.36
CA GLY A 23 -3.26 -6.00 2.37
C GLY A 23 -1.84 -5.96 1.77
N ILE A 24 -1.54 -6.88 0.84
CA ILE A 24 -0.26 -6.94 0.13
C ILE A 24 -0.11 -5.72 -0.80
N GLU A 25 -1.15 -5.41 -1.58
CA GLU A 25 -1.17 -4.25 -2.48
C GLU A 25 -0.92 -2.94 -1.71
N GLN A 26 -1.68 -2.70 -0.63
CA GLN A 26 -1.50 -1.52 0.22
C GLN A 26 -0.14 -1.50 0.92
N GLY A 27 0.34 -2.67 1.38
CA GLY A 27 1.66 -2.79 2.00
C GLY A 27 2.78 -2.46 1.03
N LEU A 28 2.67 -2.89 -0.22
CA LEU A 28 3.63 -2.60 -1.27
C LEU A 28 3.61 -1.11 -1.67
N GLU A 29 2.43 -0.52 -1.84
CA GLU A 29 2.29 0.91 -2.12
C GLU A 29 2.88 1.76 -0.99
N ARG A 30 2.56 1.44 0.27
CA ARG A 30 3.12 2.12 1.44
C ARG A 30 4.64 1.93 1.51
N GLY A 31 5.13 0.72 1.27
CA GLY A 31 6.56 0.41 1.25
C GLY A 31 7.32 1.27 0.23
N LYS A 32 6.78 1.42 -0.99
CA LYS A 32 7.36 2.32 -2.00
C LYS A 32 7.42 3.77 -1.50
N ILE A 33 6.34 4.29 -0.94
CA ILE A 33 6.33 5.66 -0.39
C ILE A 33 7.42 5.83 0.68
N PHE A 34 7.54 4.88 1.61
CA PHE A 34 8.59 4.91 2.64
C PHE A 34 10.00 4.89 2.05
N THR A 35 10.26 4.08 1.01
CA THR A 35 11.59 4.07 0.37
C THR A 35 11.95 5.43 -0.25
N PHE A 36 11.01 6.12 -0.88
CA PHE A 36 11.26 7.44 -1.45
C PHE A 36 11.39 8.52 -0.37
N LEU A 37 10.57 8.47 0.68
CA LEU A 37 10.70 9.37 1.83
C LEU A 37 12.10 9.27 2.46
N ASP A 38 12.58 8.04 2.68
CA ASP A 38 13.91 7.79 3.23
C ASP A 38 15.02 8.35 2.32
N LEU A 39 14.93 8.14 1.01
CA LEU A 39 15.90 8.68 0.05
C LEU A 39 15.87 10.21 -0.06
N VAL A 40 14.71 10.84 0.08
CA VAL A 40 14.60 12.31 0.13
C VAL A 40 15.19 12.84 1.43
N HIS A 41 14.92 12.19 2.56
CA HIS A 41 15.45 12.57 3.86
C HIS A 41 16.98 12.40 3.95
N GLN A 42 17.53 11.36 3.31
CA GLN A 42 18.98 11.17 3.17
C GLN A 42 19.61 12.08 2.10
N HIS A 43 18.84 13.01 1.50
CA HIS A 43 19.27 13.90 0.42
C HIS A 43 19.83 13.19 -0.82
N VAL A 44 19.49 11.91 -1.00
CA VAL A 44 19.84 11.13 -2.20
C VAL A 44 18.95 11.52 -3.38
N LEU A 45 17.66 11.82 -3.11
CA LEU A 45 16.69 12.31 -4.09
C LEU A 45 16.14 13.67 -3.67
N THR A 46 15.64 14.43 -4.64
CA THR A 46 14.87 15.65 -4.37
C THR A 46 13.39 15.31 -4.16
N SER A 47 12.70 16.07 -3.31
CA SER A 47 11.24 15.92 -3.10
C SER A 47 10.45 16.04 -4.40
N LYS A 48 10.87 16.93 -5.31
CA LYS A 48 10.29 17.06 -6.66
C LYS A 48 10.38 15.75 -7.45
N PHE A 49 11.57 15.16 -7.56
CA PHE A 49 11.74 13.93 -8.32
C PHE A 49 10.92 12.76 -7.71
N ALA A 50 10.93 12.62 -6.38
CA ALA A 50 10.15 11.60 -5.70
C ALA A 50 8.64 11.78 -5.91
N SER A 51 8.16 13.03 -5.87
CA SER A 51 6.75 13.37 -6.09
C SER A 51 6.28 13.03 -7.51
N GLU A 52 7.10 13.28 -8.53
CA GLU A 52 6.82 12.90 -9.92
C GLU A 52 6.74 11.37 -10.10
N GLN A 53 7.61 10.61 -9.42
CA GLN A 53 7.60 9.14 -9.50
C GLN A 53 6.40 8.51 -8.78
N LEU A 54 5.90 9.15 -7.72
CA LEU A 54 4.82 8.62 -6.89
C LEU A 54 3.45 9.24 -7.22
N GLY A 55 3.39 10.20 -8.15
CA GLY A 55 2.14 10.85 -8.55
C GLY A 55 1.49 11.65 -7.42
N MET A 56 2.30 12.13 -6.48
CA MET A 56 1.86 12.86 -5.28
C MET A 56 2.46 14.28 -5.26
N THR A 57 2.13 15.09 -4.26
CA THR A 57 2.63 16.46 -4.14
C THR A 57 3.97 16.50 -3.41
N ALA A 58 4.87 17.40 -3.81
CA ALA A 58 6.17 17.55 -3.13
C ALA A 58 6.03 17.94 -1.64
N ALA A 59 4.94 18.61 -1.27
CA ALA A 59 4.67 19.02 0.10
C ALA A 59 4.50 17.84 1.08
N GLU A 60 4.11 16.65 0.60
CA GLU A 60 3.99 15.45 1.43
C GLU A 60 5.34 14.95 1.95
N PHE A 61 6.45 15.35 1.32
CA PHE A 61 7.81 15.06 1.78
C PHE A 61 8.35 16.08 2.79
N ASP A 62 7.72 17.25 2.90
CA ASP A 62 8.14 18.33 3.79
C ASP A 62 7.41 18.27 5.16
N VAL A 63 6.45 17.35 5.31
CA VAL A 63 5.76 17.13 6.58
C VAL A 63 6.71 16.41 7.55
N PRO A 64 7.03 17.00 8.72
CA PRO A 64 7.77 16.29 9.74
C PRO A 64 6.93 15.10 10.23
N LEU A 65 7.52 13.90 10.19
CA LEU A 65 6.94 12.66 10.71
C LEU A 65 6.68 12.72 12.22
#